data_AF-A0A119HFH6-F1
#
_entry.id   AF-A0A119HFH6-F1
#
_cell.length_a   1.000
_cell.length_b   1.000
_cell.length_c   1.000
_cell.angle_alpha   90.00
_cell.angle_beta   90.00
_cell.angle_gamma   90.00
#
_symmetry.space_group_name_H-M   'P 1'
#
loop_
_entity.id
_entity.type
_entity.pdbx_description
1 polymer ?
#
loop_
_entity_poly.entity_id
_entity_poly.type
_entity_poly.pdbx_seq_one_letter_code
_entity_poly.pdbx_strand_id
1 'polypeptide(L)'
;MRRLLKPLSLVAMLACSAAHADILDRVELQPAIVSGFVSHHIDTKTHYNENNYGIGYRFGKADVLVGYYRNSHYKNSVYAAYEARWKMTDSIQMGLIAGGVTGYKTALAPLALPEMVLQAQRLELAVTYVPGVSRHIPSLVALQARWAL
;
A
#
# COMPACT_ATOMS: atom_id res chain seq x y z
N MET A 1 -13.33 -47.67 -11.91
CA MET A 1 -12.25 -46.74 -11.51
C MET A 1 -12.40 -45.46 -12.34
N ARG A 2 -13.10 -44.44 -11.84
CA ARG A 2 -12.62 -43.22 -11.17
C ARG A 2 -11.82 -42.23 -12.07
N ARG A 3 -12.53 -41.14 -12.41
CA ARG A 3 -12.13 -39.71 -12.40
C ARG A 3 -11.42 -39.12 -13.64
N LEU A 4 -12.24 -38.57 -14.54
CA LEU A 4 -11.86 -37.59 -15.58
C LEU A 4 -12.87 -36.43 -15.59
N LEU A 5 -12.98 -35.71 -14.46
CA LEU A 5 -13.94 -34.59 -14.28
C LEU A 5 -13.33 -33.48 -13.42
N LYS A 6 -12.11 -33.00 -13.75
CA LYS A 6 -11.43 -31.97 -12.94
C LYS A 6 -10.91 -30.69 -13.62
N PRO A 7 -10.90 -30.50 -14.97
CA PRO A 7 -10.48 -29.20 -15.49
C PRO A 7 -11.65 -28.21 -15.69
N LEU A 8 -12.90 -28.68 -15.86
CA LEU A 8 -14.02 -27.78 -16.15
C LEU A 8 -14.51 -26.95 -14.94
N SER A 9 -14.31 -27.44 -13.72
CA SER A 9 -14.82 -26.77 -12.50
C SER A 9 -14.00 -25.54 -12.10
N LEU A 10 -12.72 -25.45 -12.49
CA LEU A 10 -11.85 -24.33 -12.13
C LEU A 10 -12.08 -23.10 -13.04
N VAL A 11 -12.40 -23.32 -14.31
CA VAL A 11 -12.71 -22.25 -15.27
C VAL A 11 -14.08 -21.64 -14.98
N ALA A 12 -15.06 -22.45 -14.56
CA ALA A 12 -16.37 -21.95 -14.16
C ALA A 12 -16.34 -21.09 -12.88
N MET A 13 -15.47 -21.41 -11.92
CA MET A 13 -15.30 -20.55 -10.73
C MET A 13 -14.63 -19.21 -11.06
N LEU A 14 -13.66 -19.19 -11.97
CA LEU A 14 -13.00 -17.94 -12.41
C LEU A 14 -13.91 -17.06 -13.29
N ALA A 15 -14.77 -17.68 -14.11
CA ALA A 15 -15.72 -16.95 -14.97
C ALA A 15 -16.87 -16.31 -14.18
N CYS A 16 -17.35 -16.95 -13.09
CA CYS A 16 -18.37 -16.36 -12.21
C CYS A 16 -17.83 -15.16 -11.40
N SER A 17 -16.52 -15.06 -11.18
CA SER A 17 -15.89 -13.91 -10.49
C SER A 17 -15.82 -12.65 -11.37
N ALA A 18 -15.71 -12.81 -12.69
CA ALA A 18 -15.60 -11.67 -13.61
C ALA A 18 -16.94 -10.94 -13.83
N ALA A 19 -18.06 -11.65 -13.73
CA ALA A 19 -19.40 -11.07 -13.90
C ALA A 19 -19.92 -10.33 -12.65
N HIS A 20 -19.21 -10.42 -11.53
CA HIS A 20 -19.51 -9.67 -10.31
C HIS A 20 -18.47 -8.57 -10.02
N ALA A 21 -17.80 -8.03 -11.03
CA ALA A 21 -16.77 -7.00 -10.84
C ALA A 21 -17.29 -5.63 -10.32
N ASP A 22 -18.56 -5.56 -9.88
CA ASP A 22 -19.11 -4.51 -9.00
C ASP A 22 -18.90 -4.81 -7.50
N ILE A 23 -18.17 -5.88 -7.11
CA ILE A 23 -18.15 -6.43 -5.74
C ILE A 23 -17.38 -5.62 -4.68
N LEU A 24 -16.66 -4.57 -5.04
CA LEU A 24 -16.05 -3.69 -4.03
C LEU A 24 -16.24 -2.23 -4.44
N ASP A 25 -16.88 -1.45 -3.57
CA ASP A 25 -17.05 0.01 -3.70
C ASP A 25 -15.67 0.68 -3.83
N ARG A 26 -15.17 0.78 -5.05
CA ARG A 26 -13.88 1.40 -5.33
C ARG A 26 -13.98 2.89 -5.03
N VAL A 27 -13.00 3.39 -4.29
CA VAL A 27 -12.95 4.80 -3.93
C VAL A 27 -12.27 5.58 -5.05
N GLU A 28 -12.91 6.64 -5.54
CA GLU A 28 -12.24 7.62 -6.39
C GLU A 28 -11.32 8.48 -5.54
N LEU A 29 -10.01 8.42 -5.82
CA LEU A 29 -9.01 9.12 -5.03
C LEU A 29 -8.96 10.60 -5.41
N GLN A 30 -9.01 11.48 -4.41
CA GLN A 30 -8.79 12.91 -4.61
C GLN A 30 -7.29 13.21 -4.68
N PRO A 31 -6.86 14.28 -5.38
CA PRO A 31 -5.49 14.73 -5.26
C PRO A 31 -5.15 15.06 -3.80
N ALA A 32 -3.92 14.78 -3.36
CA ALA A 32 -3.56 15.01 -1.96
C ALA A 32 -2.08 15.34 -1.78
N ILE A 33 -1.76 16.20 -0.82
CA ILE A 33 -0.40 16.32 -0.29
C ILE A 33 -0.20 15.19 0.72
N VAL A 34 0.91 14.47 0.62
CA VAL A 34 1.20 13.37 1.55
C VAL A 34 2.44 13.67 2.38
N SER A 35 2.41 13.33 3.66
CA SER A 35 3.56 13.45 4.55
C SER A 35 4.61 12.36 4.28
N GLY A 36 5.73 12.44 4.99
CA GLY A 36 6.55 11.26 5.29
C GLY A 36 5.82 10.27 6.18
N PHE A 37 6.56 9.36 6.80
CA PHE A 37 6.01 8.29 7.62
C PHE A 37 6.51 8.34 9.05
N VAL A 38 5.67 7.93 9.99
CA VAL A 38 6.11 7.42 11.29
C VAL A 38 5.95 5.91 11.24
N SER A 39 7.00 5.15 11.52
CA SER A 39 6.99 3.69 11.39
C SER A 39 7.46 2.99 12.65
N HIS A 40 7.11 1.72 12.80
CA HIS A 40 7.61 0.88 13.85
C HIS A 40 7.94 -0.51 13.32
N HIS A 41 9.19 -0.96 13.53
CA HIS A 41 9.62 -2.28 13.10
C HIS A 41 9.35 -3.31 14.18
N ILE A 42 8.72 -4.43 13.80
CA ILE A 42 8.27 -5.47 14.73
C ILE A 42 9.38 -6.51 14.94
N ASP A 43 9.60 -6.92 16.19
CA ASP A 43 10.50 -8.01 16.60
C ASP A 43 11.92 -7.96 16.01
N THR A 44 12.47 -6.75 15.88
CA THR A 44 13.82 -6.54 15.36
C THR A 44 14.81 -6.15 16.47
N LYS A 45 16.05 -6.60 16.33
CA LYS A 45 17.19 -6.14 17.14
C LYS A 45 17.95 -4.96 16.52
N THR A 46 17.60 -4.59 15.29
CA THR A 46 18.22 -3.51 14.53
C THR A 46 17.54 -2.18 14.87
N HIS A 47 18.32 -1.14 15.12
CA HIS A 47 17.82 0.21 15.28
C HIS A 47 17.58 0.85 13.90
N TYR A 48 16.31 1.08 13.58
CA TYR A 48 15.89 1.74 12.34
C TYR A 48 15.51 3.20 12.57
N ASN A 49 15.56 4.00 11.51
CA ASN A 49 14.91 5.30 11.51
C ASN A 49 13.38 5.11 11.44
N GLU A 50 12.71 5.32 12.56
CA GLU A 50 11.26 5.24 12.71
C GLU A 50 10.55 6.57 12.40
N ASN A 51 11.31 7.66 12.25
CA ASN A 51 10.81 8.97 11.85
C ASN A 51 11.23 9.28 10.41
N ASN A 52 10.46 8.77 9.47
CA ASN A 52 10.74 8.83 8.05
C ASN A 52 10.20 10.13 7.42
N TYR A 53 10.73 11.27 7.85
CA TYR A 53 10.30 12.58 7.36
C TYR A 53 10.42 12.71 5.84
N GLY A 54 9.48 13.42 5.23
CA GLY A 54 9.33 13.49 3.80
C GLY A 54 8.08 14.25 3.38
N ILE A 55 7.88 14.29 2.07
CA ILE A 55 6.71 14.90 1.43
C ILE A 55 6.45 14.19 0.10
N GLY A 56 5.20 14.20 -0.34
CA GLY A 56 4.82 13.72 -1.64
C GLY A 56 3.49 14.27 -2.10
N TYR A 57 3.00 13.70 -3.20
CA TYR A 57 1.73 14.04 -3.80
C TYR A 57 1.02 12.80 -4.34
N ARG A 58 -0.31 12.77 -4.18
CA ARG A 58 -1.19 11.83 -4.84
C ARG A 58 -1.86 12.50 -6.02
N PHE A 59 -1.72 11.92 -7.20
CA PHE A 59 -2.46 12.27 -8.41
C PHE A 59 -3.76 11.46 -8.43
N GLY A 60 -4.83 12.02 -7.87
CA GLY A 60 -6.11 11.33 -7.65
C GLY A 60 -6.63 10.55 -8.86
N LYS A 61 -6.82 11.21 -10.01
CA LYS A 61 -7.33 10.55 -11.24
C LYS A 61 -6.43 9.45 -11.81
N ALA A 62 -5.14 9.49 -11.50
CA ALA A 62 -4.18 8.49 -11.97
C ALA A 62 -3.96 7.38 -10.95
N ASP A 63 -4.51 7.52 -9.73
CA ASP A 63 -4.28 6.62 -8.61
C ASP A 63 -2.78 6.42 -8.32
N VAL A 64 -1.97 7.46 -8.54
CA VAL A 64 -0.51 7.41 -8.35
C VAL A 64 -0.06 8.30 -7.21
N LEU A 65 0.74 7.73 -6.31
CA LEU A 65 1.50 8.41 -5.27
C LEU A 65 2.94 8.57 -5.73
N VAL A 66 3.50 9.76 -5.56
CA VAL A 66 4.95 10.00 -5.68
C VAL A 66 5.44 10.76 -4.45
N GLY A 67 6.67 10.50 -4.02
CA GLY A 67 7.21 11.26 -2.91
C GLY A 67 8.67 11.00 -2.62
N TYR A 68 9.18 11.79 -1.70
CA TYR A 68 10.55 11.75 -1.22
C TYR A 68 10.55 11.66 0.30
N TYR A 69 11.42 10.82 0.88
CA TYR A 69 11.55 10.68 2.32
C TYR A 69 12.91 10.14 2.76
N ARG A 70 13.22 10.30 4.05
CA ARG A 70 14.38 9.70 4.72
C ARG A 70 14.02 8.30 5.22
N ASN A 71 14.49 7.24 4.56
CA ASN A 71 14.09 5.87 4.85
C ASN A 71 14.62 5.30 6.18
N SER A 72 14.25 4.05 6.47
CA SER A 72 14.60 3.34 7.72
C SER A 72 16.10 3.10 7.90
N HIS A 73 16.90 3.19 6.83
CA HIS A 73 18.35 3.14 6.87
C HIS A 73 19.00 4.53 6.82
N TYR A 74 18.24 5.59 7.16
CA TYR A 74 18.69 6.97 7.13
C TYR A 74 19.18 7.44 5.75
N LYS A 75 18.63 6.89 4.66
CA LYS A 75 18.96 7.29 3.28
C LYS A 75 17.80 8.03 2.62
N ASN A 76 18.15 9.03 1.82
CA ASN A 76 17.19 9.75 0.99
C ASN A 76 16.64 8.82 -0.08
N SER A 77 15.32 8.75 -0.18
CA SER A 77 14.62 7.80 -1.05
C SER A 77 13.49 8.52 -1.78
N VAL A 78 13.26 8.11 -3.02
CA VAL A 78 12.11 8.52 -3.83
C VAL A 78 11.27 7.29 -4.08
N TYR A 79 9.96 7.44 -4.05
CA TYR A 79 9.02 6.38 -4.40
C TYR A 79 8.01 6.87 -5.43
N ALA A 80 7.52 5.91 -6.21
CA ALA A 80 6.34 6.03 -7.03
C ALA A 80 5.54 4.74 -6.90
N ALA A 81 4.23 4.86 -6.68
CA ALA A 81 3.36 3.71 -6.52
C ALA A 81 1.94 3.99 -6.98
N TYR A 82 1.27 2.96 -7.45
CA TYR A 82 -0.15 2.95 -7.70
C TYR A 82 -0.90 2.59 -6.40
N GLU A 83 -2.06 3.18 -6.19
CA GLU A 83 -2.91 3.02 -5.01
C GLU A 83 -4.33 2.64 -5.44
N ALA A 84 -4.80 1.45 -5.06
CA ALA A 84 -6.21 1.10 -5.20
C ALA A 84 -6.86 1.04 -3.81
N ARG A 85 -8.08 1.56 -3.69
CA ARG A 85 -8.84 1.52 -2.44
C ARG A 85 -10.28 1.09 -2.63
N TRP A 86 -10.80 0.45 -1.59
CA TRP A 86 -12.18 -0.01 -1.49
C TRP A 86 -12.77 0.39 -0.16
N LYS A 87 -14.02 0.85 -0.20
CA LYS A 87 -14.77 1.28 0.96
C LYS A 87 -15.12 0.06 1.83
N MET A 88 -14.80 0.15 3.12
CA MET A 88 -15.22 -0.82 4.14
C MET A 88 -16.36 -0.26 4.98
N THR A 89 -16.26 1.03 5.34
CA THR A 89 -17.31 1.84 5.96
C THR A 89 -17.27 3.25 5.38
N ASP A 90 -18.11 4.18 5.85
CA ASP A 90 -18.07 5.58 5.41
C ASP A 90 -16.74 6.29 5.71
N SER A 91 -16.03 5.87 6.76
CA SER A 91 -14.76 6.48 7.16
C SER A 91 -13.56 5.55 7.01
N ILE A 92 -13.75 4.24 6.79
CA ILE A 92 -12.66 3.27 6.72
C ILE A 92 -12.60 2.69 5.32
N GLN A 93 -11.39 2.72 4.74
CA GLN A 93 -11.08 2.16 3.45
C GLN A 93 -9.96 1.13 3.62
N MET A 94 -9.98 0.09 2.80
CA MET A 94 -8.84 -0.82 2.66
C MET A 94 -8.20 -0.56 1.30
N GLY A 95 -6.87 -0.61 1.25
CA GLY A 95 -6.13 -0.33 0.03
C GLY A 95 -4.97 -1.27 -0.21
N LEU A 96 -4.47 -1.20 -1.43
CA LEU A 96 -3.26 -1.86 -1.88
C LEU A 96 -2.39 -0.82 -2.59
N ILE A 97 -1.14 -0.72 -2.16
CA ILE A 97 -0.11 0.10 -2.80
C ILE A 97 0.86 -0.82 -3.53
N ALA A 98 1.11 -0.57 -4.81
CA ALA A 98 2.09 -1.32 -5.60
C ALA A 98 3.01 -0.37 -6.37
N GLY A 99 4.32 -0.58 -6.29
CA GLY A 99 5.27 0.34 -6.92
C GLY A 99 6.72 0.03 -6.61
N GLY A 100 7.53 1.07 -6.50
CA GLY A 100 8.94 0.94 -6.16
C GLY A 100 9.51 2.14 -5.42
N VAL A 101 10.60 1.88 -4.71
CA VAL A 101 11.30 2.86 -3.89
C VAL A 101 12.82 2.72 -4.02
N THR A 102 13.54 3.83 -4.01
CA THR A 102 15.01 3.85 -4.07
C THR A 102 15.64 3.81 -2.67
N GLY A 103 16.98 3.81 -2.58
CA GLY A 103 17.68 3.99 -1.31
C GLY A 103 17.86 2.72 -0.45
N TYR A 104 17.58 1.54 -1.02
CA TYR A 104 17.85 0.23 -0.42
C TYR A 104 19.02 -0.49 -1.13
N LYS A 105 19.20 -1.80 -0.92
CA LYS A 105 20.31 -2.57 -1.51
C LYS A 105 20.27 -2.60 -3.05
N THR A 106 19.08 -2.55 -3.63
CA THR A 106 18.89 -2.42 -5.08
C THR A 106 18.62 -0.97 -5.46
N ALA A 107 18.92 -0.60 -6.71
CA ALA A 107 18.65 0.74 -7.22
C ALA A 107 17.16 1.11 -7.11
N LEU A 108 16.29 0.13 -7.38
CA LEU A 108 14.85 0.19 -7.20
C LEU A 108 14.40 -1.07 -6.44
N ALA A 109 13.75 -0.91 -5.31
CA ALA A 109 13.14 -1.99 -4.55
C ALA A 109 11.63 -2.02 -4.85
N PRO A 110 11.10 -3.11 -5.42
CA PRO A 110 9.67 -3.23 -5.65
C PRO A 110 8.91 -3.41 -4.32
N LEU A 111 7.67 -2.92 -4.27
CA LEU A 111 6.78 -3.07 -3.12
C LEU A 111 5.35 -3.38 -3.57
N ALA A 112 4.66 -4.16 -2.74
CA ALA A 112 3.23 -4.42 -2.81
C ALA A 112 2.71 -4.56 -1.38
N LEU A 113 2.00 -3.54 -0.90
CA LEU A 113 1.72 -3.35 0.53
C LEU A 113 0.23 -3.15 0.76
N PRO A 114 -0.39 -3.89 1.68
CA PRO A 114 -1.73 -3.56 2.15
C PRO A 114 -1.72 -2.28 2.99
N GLU A 115 -2.79 -1.52 2.90
CA GLU A 115 -3.05 -0.39 3.78
C GLU A 115 -4.50 -0.34 4.26
N MET A 116 -4.71 0.35 5.37
CA MET A 116 -6.00 0.78 5.87
C MET A 116 -5.99 2.30 6.00
N VAL A 117 -7.05 2.96 5.54
CA VAL A 117 -7.14 4.41 5.57
C VAL A 117 -8.38 4.85 6.34
N LEU A 118 -8.17 5.72 7.32
CA LEU A 118 -9.22 6.43 8.02
C LEU A 118 -9.41 7.81 7.39
N GLN A 119 -10.60 8.06 6.83
CA GLN A 119 -11.00 9.34 6.26
C GLN A 119 -11.69 10.20 7.33
N ALA A 120 -11.15 11.39 7.57
CA ALA A 120 -11.72 12.43 8.41
C ALA A 120 -11.78 13.75 7.62
N GLN A 121 -12.90 14.00 6.95
CA GLN A 121 -13.07 15.15 6.03
C GLN A 121 -11.99 15.19 4.95
N ARG A 122 -11.09 16.19 4.98
CA ARG A 122 -9.96 16.33 4.05
C ARG A 122 -8.70 15.60 4.52
N LEU A 123 -8.64 15.18 5.78
CA LEU A 123 -7.50 14.45 6.33
C LEU A 123 -7.72 12.96 6.18
N GLU A 124 -6.70 12.27 5.70
CA GLU A 124 -6.61 10.82 5.66
C GLU A 124 -5.45 10.36 6.53
N LEU A 125 -5.69 9.35 7.36
CA LEU A 125 -4.66 8.66 8.12
C LEU A 125 -4.51 7.25 7.54
N ALA A 126 -3.39 7.01 6.86
CA ALA A 126 -3.11 5.76 6.19
C ALA A 126 -2.11 4.93 6.99
N VAL A 127 -2.51 3.72 7.34
CA VAL A 127 -1.69 2.72 8.04
C VAL A 127 -1.32 1.65 7.04
N THR A 128 -0.03 1.53 6.72
CA THR A 128 0.51 0.53 5.81
C THR A 128 1.23 -0.54 6.61
N TYR A 129 0.99 -1.81 6.28
CA TYR A 129 1.73 -2.93 6.83
C TYR A 129 2.72 -3.47 5.79
N VAL A 130 3.98 -3.61 6.18
CA VAL A 130 4.98 -4.29 5.38
C VAL A 130 5.17 -5.69 5.94
N PRO A 131 4.79 -6.75 5.20
CA PRO A 131 5.03 -8.10 5.65
C PRO A 131 6.53 -8.40 5.68
N GLY A 132 6.96 -9.13 6.70
CA GLY A 132 8.34 -9.60 6.78
C GLY A 132 8.58 -10.67 5.71
N VAL A 133 9.49 -10.41 4.78
CA VAL A 133 9.81 -11.36 3.68
C VAL A 133 11.08 -12.16 4.00
N SER A 134 12.01 -11.58 4.75
CA SER A 134 13.26 -12.22 5.14
C SER A 134 13.83 -11.60 6.41
N ARG A 135 14.89 -12.17 6.98
CA ARG A 135 15.60 -11.56 8.12
C ARG A 135 16.13 -10.15 7.85
N HIS A 136 16.28 -9.76 6.59
CA HIS A 136 16.77 -8.44 6.18
C HIS A 136 15.63 -7.46 5.81
N ILE A 137 14.40 -7.95 5.76
CA ILE A 137 13.19 -7.17 5.49
C ILE A 137 12.21 -7.55 6.60
N PRO A 138 12.41 -7.05 7.83
CA PRO A 138 11.51 -7.31 8.94
C PRO A 138 10.13 -6.68 8.67
N SER A 139 9.11 -7.19 9.34
CA SER A 139 7.80 -6.56 9.29
C SER A 139 7.80 -5.21 9.98
N LEU A 140 7.01 -4.28 9.46
CA LEU A 140 6.79 -2.98 10.09
C LEU A 140 5.36 -2.48 9.83
N VAL A 141 4.94 -1.54 10.65
CA VAL A 141 3.74 -0.72 10.41
C VAL A 141 4.20 0.72 10.19
N ALA A 142 3.58 1.41 9.24
CA ALA A 142 3.85 2.82 8.96
C ALA A 142 2.56 3.62 8.90
N LEU A 143 2.57 4.82 9.46
CA LEU A 143 1.49 5.80 9.40
C LEU A 143 1.89 6.95 8.49
N GLN A 144 0.99 7.37 7.62
CA GLN A 144 1.12 8.54 6.76
C GLN A 144 -0.13 9.42 6.86
N ALA A 145 0.06 10.73 7.00
CA ALA A 145 -1.02 11.70 6.88
C ALA A 145 -1.12 12.18 5.42
N ARG A 146 -2.34 12.28 4.90
CA ARG A 146 -2.61 12.77 3.55
C ARG A 146 -3.72 13.83 3.61
N TRP A 147 -3.53 14.94 2.90
CA TRP A 147 -4.47 16.05 2.89
C TRP A 147 -5.08 16.22 1.49
N ALA A 148 -6.36 15.87 1.36
CA ALA A 148 -7.11 15.93 0.11
C ALA A 148 -7.44 17.38 -0.30
N LEU A 149 -7.26 17.66 -1.60
CA LEU A 149 -7.38 18.97 -2.24
C LEU A 149 -8.73 19.13 -2.96
#